data_AF-V8HYQ2-F1
#
_entry.id   AF-V8HYQ2-F1
#
_cell.length_a   1.000
_cell.length_b   1.000
_cell.length_c   1.000
_cell.angle_alpha   90.00
_cell.angle_beta   90.00
_cell.angle_gamma   90.00
#
_symmetry.space_group_name_H-M   'P 1'
#
loop_
_entity.id
_entity.type
_entity.pdbx_description
1 polymer ?
#
loop_
_entity_poly.entity_id
_entity_poly.type
_entity_poly.pdbx_seq_one_letter_code
_entity_poly.pdbx_strand_id
1 'polypeptide(L)'
;MSIMTIILATIVAFEHFYIFYLESIATQSEATSRVFNMDKEELARPSVSSLFKNQGIYNALLGVFLLYGIYFSQNLEIVTIFVLFVIGAAAYGSLTADKKIILKQGGPAILALISIFLFK
;
A
#
# COMPACT_ATOMS: atom_id res chain seq x y z
N MET A 1 3.39 -18.17 11.14
CA MET A 1 3.73 -17.38 9.94
C MET A 1 4.65 -18.21 9.08
N SER A 2 4.11 -18.77 8.00
CA SER A 2 4.92 -19.43 6.98
C SER A 2 5.91 -18.45 6.33
N ILE A 3 7.01 -19.00 5.78
CA ILE A 3 7.98 -18.21 5.00
C ILE A 3 7.31 -17.47 3.83
N MET A 4 6.29 -18.09 3.22
CA MET A 4 5.55 -17.49 2.12
C MET A 4 4.72 -16.29 2.59
N THR A 5 4.06 -16.40 3.75
CA THR A 5 3.34 -15.28 4.37
C THR A 5 4.29 -14.12 4.67
N ILE A 6 5.47 -14.40 5.23
CA ILE A 6 6.48 -13.37 5.52
C ILE A 6 6.91 -12.65 4.24
N ILE A 7 7.23 -13.39 3.18
CA ILE A 7 7.65 -12.82 1.89
C ILE A 7 6.54 -11.95 1.30
N LEU A 8 5.32 -12.47 1.18
CA LEU A 8 4.20 -11.76 0.57
C LEU A 8 3.79 -10.51 1.36
N ALA A 9 3.68 -10.60 2.68
CA ALA A 9 3.35 -9.45 3.51
C ALA A 9 4.46 -8.39 3.52
N THR A 10 5.73 -8.81 3.38
CA THR A 10 6.86 -7.88 3.23
C THR A 10 6.80 -7.14 1.89
N ILE A 11 6.41 -7.83 0.81
CA ILE A 11 6.16 -7.18 -0.49
C ILE A 11 5.08 -6.11 -0.37
N VAL A 12 3.98 -6.41 0.34
CA VAL A 12 2.91 -5.42 0.59
C VAL A 12 3.45 -4.21 1.34
N ALA A 13 4.28 -4.39 2.36
CA ALA A 13 4.88 -3.27 3.09
C ALA A 13 5.76 -2.39 2.18
N PHE A 14 6.62 -3.00 1.35
CA PHE A 14 7.46 -2.27 0.42
C PHE A 14 6.68 -1.57 -0.70
N GLU A 15 5.59 -2.15 -1.16
CA GLU A 15 4.67 -1.48 -2.07
C GLU A 15 4.16 -0.16 -1.47
N HIS A 16 3.76 -0.17 -0.19
CA HIS A 16 3.25 1.03 0.48
C HIS A 16 4.35 2.05 0.76
N PHE A 17 5.60 1.63 0.96
CA PHE A 17 6.74 2.56 0.96
C PHE A 17 7.01 3.18 -0.40
N TYR A 18 6.84 2.43 -1.49
CA TYR A 18 6.95 2.97 -2.84
C TYR A 18 5.84 4.00 -3.12
N ILE A 19 4.60 3.70 -2.72
CA ILE A 19 3.46 4.63 -2.80
C ILE A 19 3.75 5.90 -1.98
N PHE A 20 4.18 5.75 -0.72
CA PHE A 20 4.63 6.86 0.12
C PHE A 20 5.68 7.73 -0.59
N TYR A 21 6.69 7.12 -1.19
CA TYR A 21 7.73 7.86 -1.88
C TYR A 21 7.15 8.72 -3.01
N LEU A 22 6.28 8.13 -3.84
CA LEU A 22 5.63 8.85 -4.93
C LEU A 22 4.70 9.96 -4.45
N GLU A 23 3.95 9.73 -3.38
CA GLU A 23 2.95 10.67 -2.86
C GLU A 23 3.58 11.81 -2.05
N SER A 24 4.54 11.52 -1.17
CA SER A 24 5.09 12.48 -0.20
C SER A 24 6.43 13.11 -0.60
N ILE A 25 7.28 12.36 -1.30
CA ILE A 25 8.65 12.80 -1.63
C ILE A 25 8.74 13.26 -3.09
N ALA A 26 8.18 12.48 -4.02
CA ALA A 26 8.28 12.69 -5.45
C ALA A 26 6.93 13.09 -6.09
N THR A 27 6.06 13.81 -5.34
CA THR A 27 4.66 14.11 -5.71
C THR A 27 4.48 14.64 -7.13
N GLN A 28 5.40 15.47 -7.62
CA GLN A 28 5.30 16.12 -8.94
C GLN A 28 6.16 15.43 -10.02
N SER A 29 6.60 14.19 -9.78
CA SER A 29 7.46 13.46 -10.72
C SER A 29 6.69 12.85 -11.89
N GLU A 30 7.38 12.56 -12.99
CA GLU A 30 6.85 11.75 -14.11
C GLU A 30 6.39 10.37 -13.66
N ALA A 31 7.06 9.79 -12.65
CA ALA A 31 6.67 8.50 -12.09
C ALA A 31 5.31 8.58 -11.40
N THR A 32 5.11 9.59 -10.52
CA THR A 32 3.84 9.80 -9.83
C THR A 32 2.71 10.06 -10.83
N SER A 33 2.94 10.94 -11.82
CA SER A 33 1.95 11.22 -12.87
C SER A 33 1.50 9.95 -13.60
N ARG A 34 2.45 9.08 -14.00
CA ARG A 34 2.13 7.82 -14.68
C ARG A 34 1.46 6.78 -13.77
N VAL A 35 1.87 6.68 -12.51
CA VAL A 35 1.34 5.66 -11.59
C VAL A 35 -0.09 5.99 -11.16
N PHE A 36 -0.36 7.26 -10.87
CA PHE A 36 -1.66 7.75 -10.42
C PHE A 36 -2.55 8.27 -11.56
N ASN A 37 -2.04 8.25 -12.80
CA ASN A 37 -2.75 8.72 -13.99
C ASN A 37 -3.29 10.15 -13.82
N MET A 38 -2.41 11.06 -13.39
CA MET A 38 -2.74 12.45 -13.07
C MET A 38 -1.71 13.41 -13.69
N ASP A 39 -2.18 14.54 -14.23
CA ASP A 39 -1.30 15.54 -14.84
C ASP A 39 -0.37 16.17 -13.79
N LYS A 40 0.83 16.56 -14.22
CA LYS A 40 1.82 17.15 -13.31
C LYS A 40 1.38 18.52 -12.80
N GLU A 41 0.66 19.28 -13.63
CA GLU A 41 0.07 20.55 -13.27
C GLU A 41 -0.96 20.37 -12.13
N GLU A 42 -1.75 19.30 -12.18
CA GLU A 42 -2.72 18.97 -11.13
C GLU A 42 -2.01 18.53 -9.83
N LEU A 43 -0.97 17.68 -9.95
CA LEU A 43 -0.12 17.28 -8.83
C LEU A 43 0.64 18.45 -8.19
N ALA A 44 0.92 19.51 -8.96
CA ALA A 44 1.56 20.73 -8.48
C ALA A 44 0.58 21.68 -7.76
N ARG A 45 -0.74 21.49 -7.89
CA ARG A 45 -1.73 22.31 -7.18
C ARG A 45 -1.51 22.18 -5.66
N PRO A 46 -1.36 23.29 -4.91
CA PRO A 46 -0.99 23.23 -3.49
C PRO A 46 -1.91 22.35 -2.63
N SER A 47 -3.21 22.38 -2.88
CA SER A 47 -4.19 21.55 -2.18
C SER A 47 -4.02 20.06 -2.47
N VAL A 48 -3.77 19.68 -3.73
CA VAL A 48 -3.54 18.29 -4.15
C VAL A 48 -2.23 17.79 -3.59
N SER A 49 -1.16 18.57 -3.73
CA SER A 49 0.16 18.19 -3.23
C SER A 49 0.15 17.98 -1.71
N SER A 50 -0.54 18.83 -0.95
CA SER A 50 -0.69 18.67 0.50
C SER A 50 -1.46 17.40 0.87
N LEU A 51 -2.57 17.11 0.18
CA LEU A 51 -3.37 15.91 0.40
C LEU A 51 -2.60 14.62 0.05
N PHE A 52 -1.90 14.60 -1.09
CA PHE A 52 -1.03 13.49 -1.49
C PHE A 52 0.07 13.27 -0.44
N LYS A 53 0.74 14.33 0.00
CA LYS A 53 1.78 14.21 1.02
C LYS A 53 1.27 13.60 2.32
N ASN A 54 0.06 13.96 2.74
CA ASN A 54 -0.57 13.35 3.91
C ASN A 54 -0.95 11.89 3.66
N GLN A 55 -1.49 11.57 2.48
CA GLN A 55 -1.81 10.20 2.08
C GLN A 55 -0.57 9.29 2.11
N GLY A 56 0.57 9.78 1.63
CA GLY A 56 1.81 9.03 1.65
C GLY A 56 2.32 8.74 3.05
N ILE A 57 2.11 9.63 4.02
CA ILE A 57 2.48 9.35 5.42
C ILE A 57 1.63 8.22 6.00
N TYR A 58 0.34 8.14 5.69
CA TYR A 58 -0.48 6.98 6.09
C TYR A 58 0.03 5.68 5.46
N ASN A 59 0.42 5.71 4.19
CA ASN A 59 1.03 4.56 3.51
C ASN A 59 2.37 4.14 4.16
N ALA A 60 3.20 5.11 4.54
CA ALA A 60 4.45 4.82 5.25
C ALA A 60 4.19 4.16 6.61
N LEU A 61 3.27 4.70 7.41
CA LEU A 61 2.94 4.13 8.72
C LEU A 61 2.33 2.72 8.60
N LEU A 62 1.49 2.49 7.58
CA LEU A 62 0.98 1.15 7.27
C LEU A 62 2.13 0.17 7.01
N GLY A 63 3.08 0.53 6.16
CA GLY A 63 4.27 -0.29 5.89
C GLY A 63 5.07 -0.57 7.16
N VAL A 64 5.32 0.43 8.00
CA VAL A 64 6.02 0.28 9.28
C VAL A 64 5.29 -0.68 10.22
N PHE A 65 3.98 -0.52 10.41
CA PHE A 65 3.23 -1.38 11.32
C PHE A 65 3.07 -2.80 10.78
N LEU A 66 3.01 -2.97 9.46
CA LEU A 66 3.04 -4.29 8.85
C LEU A 66 4.40 -4.97 9.07
N LEU A 67 5.53 -4.28 8.88
CA LEU A 67 6.86 -4.81 9.20
C LEU A 67 7.03 -5.12 10.70
N TYR A 68 6.44 -4.29 11.57
CA TYR A 68 6.38 -4.57 13.01
C TYR A 68 5.59 -5.85 13.32
N GLY A 69 4.47 -6.05 12.64
CA GLY A 69 3.68 -7.29 12.69
C GLY A 69 4.51 -8.52 12.29
N ILE A 70 5.27 -8.40 11.19
CA ILE A 70 6.04 -9.50 10.60
C ILE A 70 7.29 -9.86 11.43
N TYR A 71 8.12 -8.86 11.76
CA TYR A 71 9.49 -9.12 12.23
C TYR A 71 9.69 -8.92 13.73
N PHE A 72 8.94 -8.02 14.36
CA PHE A 72 9.14 -7.66 15.77
C PHE A 72 8.14 -8.36 16.69
N SER A 73 6.85 -8.15 16.47
CA SER A 73 5.81 -8.78 17.27
C SER A 73 5.52 -10.23 16.84
N GLN A 74 5.84 -10.57 15.58
CA GLN A 74 5.57 -11.86 14.97
C GLN A 74 4.10 -12.32 15.14
N ASN A 75 3.19 -11.35 15.22
CA ASN A 75 1.79 -11.57 15.54
C ASN A 75 0.95 -11.64 14.25
N LEU A 76 0.37 -12.81 14.00
CA LEU A 76 -0.42 -13.08 12.81
C LEU A 76 -1.68 -12.21 12.71
N GLU A 77 -2.31 -11.88 13.83
CA GLU A 77 -3.51 -11.04 13.88
C GLU A 77 -3.20 -9.61 13.43
N ILE A 78 -2.09 -9.04 13.90
CA ILE A 78 -1.61 -7.72 13.46
C ILE A 78 -1.38 -7.72 11.95
N VAL A 79 -0.64 -8.69 11.42
CA VAL A 79 -0.38 -8.81 9.97
C VAL A 79 -1.69 -8.94 9.19
N THR A 80 -2.63 -9.77 9.68
CA THR A 80 -3.93 -9.99 9.02
C THR A 80 -4.76 -8.71 8.97
N ILE A 81 -4.81 -7.93 10.06
CA ILE A 81 -5.56 -6.67 10.11
C ILE A 81 -5.03 -5.67 9.07
N PHE A 82 -3.70 -5.51 8.96
CA PHE A 82 -3.12 -4.60 7.98
C PHE A 82 -3.31 -5.10 6.54
N VAL A 83 -3.18 -6.40 6.29
CA VAL A 83 -3.48 -6.99 4.97
C VAL A 83 -4.95 -6.76 4.58
N LEU A 84 -5.89 -6.98 5.49
CA LEU A 84 -7.31 -6.70 5.24
C LEU A 84 -7.59 -5.22 5.01
N PHE A 85 -6.89 -4.33 5.74
CA PHE A 85 -6.97 -2.89 5.52
C PHE A 85 -6.57 -2.54 4.08
N VAL A 86 -5.43 -3.07 3.58
CA VAL A 86 -4.97 -2.84 2.20
C VAL A 86 -6.01 -3.34 1.20
N ILE A 87 -6.58 -4.53 1.41
CA ILE A 87 -7.61 -5.09 0.51
C ILE A 87 -8.85 -4.19 0.49
N GLY A 88 -9.30 -3.70 1.65
CA GLY A 88 -10.44 -2.79 1.75
C GLY A 88 -10.19 -1.46 1.02
N ALA A 89 -9.03 -0.85 1.23
CA ALA A 89 -8.63 0.38 0.54
C ALA A 89 -8.52 0.17 -0.98
N ALA A 90 -7.91 -0.94 -1.41
CA ALA A 90 -7.76 -1.27 -2.83
C ALA A 90 -9.10 -1.56 -3.50
N ALA A 91 -10.02 -2.24 -2.80
CA ALA A 91 -11.38 -2.47 -3.29
C ALA A 91 -12.11 -1.14 -3.50
N TYR A 92 -12.13 -0.25 -2.50
CA TYR A 92 -12.76 1.05 -2.63
C TYR A 92 -12.11 1.91 -3.73
N GLY A 93 -10.78 1.97 -3.77
CA GLY A 93 -10.02 2.69 -4.80
C GLY A 93 -10.28 2.15 -6.20
N SER A 94 -10.47 0.84 -6.35
CA SER A 94 -10.78 0.23 -7.65
C SER A 94 -12.17 0.58 -8.20
N LEU A 95 -13.11 0.90 -7.31
CA LEU A 95 -14.46 1.31 -7.67
C LEU A 95 -14.57 2.81 -7.97
N THR A 96 -13.68 3.62 -7.40
CA THR A 96 -13.79 5.09 -7.39
C THR A 96 -12.73 5.82 -8.21
N ALA A 97 -11.51 5.27 -8.31
CA ALA A 97 -10.37 5.96 -8.92
C ALA A 97 -9.83 5.21 -10.15
N ASP A 98 -9.30 4.00 -9.97
CA ASP A 98 -8.75 3.20 -11.08
C ASP A 98 -8.90 1.71 -10.77
N LYS A 99 -9.59 0.99 -11.67
CA LYS A 99 -9.78 -0.47 -11.58
C LYS A 99 -8.47 -1.24 -11.41
N LYS A 100 -7.34 -0.73 -11.89
CA LYS A 100 -6.02 -1.37 -11.75
C LYS A 100 -5.50 -1.39 -10.31
N ILE A 101 -6.06 -0.58 -9.41
CA ILE A 101 -5.66 -0.54 -7.99
C ILE A 101 -5.87 -1.90 -7.32
N ILE A 102 -6.97 -2.62 -7.64
CA ILE A 102 -7.20 -3.95 -7.06
C ILE A 102 -6.09 -4.94 -7.44
N LEU A 103 -5.50 -4.80 -8.63
CA LEU A 103 -4.45 -5.69 -9.08
C LEU A 103 -3.08 -5.27 -8.54
N LYS A 104 -2.79 -3.97 -8.55
CA LYS A 104 -1.50 -3.43 -8.08
C LYS A 104 -1.35 -3.55 -6.57
N GLN A 105 -2.29 -2.96 -5.81
CA GLN A 105 -2.29 -2.91 -4.34
C GLN A 105 -3.02 -4.10 -3.71
N GLY A 106 -4.19 -4.44 -4.25
CA GLY A 106 -4.98 -5.54 -3.72
C GLY A 106 -4.35 -6.91 -4.00
N GLY A 107 -3.71 -7.09 -5.15
CA GLY A 107 -3.15 -8.38 -5.59
C GLY A 107 -2.16 -8.98 -4.59
N PRO A 108 -1.05 -8.29 -4.25
CA PRO A 108 -0.10 -8.75 -3.25
C PRO A 108 -0.75 -9.02 -1.89
N ALA A 109 -1.67 -8.16 -1.45
CA ALA A 109 -2.37 -8.30 -0.17
C ALA A 109 -3.31 -9.53 -0.16
N ILE A 110 -4.06 -9.77 -1.24
CA ILE A 110 -4.92 -10.95 -1.40
C ILE A 110 -4.07 -12.23 -1.38
N LEU A 111 -2.92 -12.24 -2.07
CA LEU A 111 -2.01 -13.37 -2.03
C LEU A 111 -1.45 -13.61 -0.62
N ALA A 112 -1.08 -12.55 0.09
CA ALA A 112 -0.66 -12.64 1.49
C ALA A 112 -1.78 -13.21 2.38
N LEU A 113 -3.02 -12.77 2.20
CA LEU A 113 -4.18 -13.26 2.94
C LEU A 113 -4.44 -14.76 2.66
N ILE A 114 -4.40 -15.17 1.40
CA ILE A 114 -4.52 -16.59 1.02
C ILE A 114 -3.42 -17.42 1.68
N SER A 115 -2.18 -16.92 1.69
CA SER A 115 -1.06 -17.61 2.35
C SER A 115 -1.26 -17.75 3.86
N ILE A 116 -1.81 -16.73 4.53
CA ILE A 116 -2.17 -16.78 5.96
C ILE A 116 -3.17 -17.91 6.23
N PHE A 117 -4.23 -18.03 5.41
CA PHE A 117 -5.26 -19.05 5.61
C PHE A 117 -4.77 -20.46 5.32
N LEU A 118 -3.95 -20.65 4.28
CA LEU A 118 -3.50 -21.98 3.85
C LEU A 118 -2.29 -22.50 4.63
N PHE A 119 -1.40 -21.62 5.11
CA PHE A 119 -0.08 -22.02 5.63
C PHE A 119 0.24 -21.49 7.03
N LYS A 120 -0.68 -20.79 7.70
CA LYS A 120 -0.54 -20.21 9.06
C LYS A 120 0.88 -19.74 9.44
#